data_AF-D9VX43-F1
#
_entry.id   AF-D9VX43-F1
#
_cell.length_a   1.000
_cell.length_b   1.000
_cell.length_c   1.000
_cell.angle_alpha   90.00
_cell.angle_beta   90.00
_cell.angle_gamma   90.00
#
_symmetry.space_group_name_H-M   'P 1'
#
loop_
_entity.id
_entity.type
_entity.pdbx_description
1 polymer ?
#
loop_
_entity_poly.entity_id
_entity_poly.type
_entity_poly.pdbx_seq_one_letter_code
_entity_poly.pdbx_strand_id
1 'polypeptide(L)'
;MPLGAQRHHENTGGDRPAVPPVSAAAARDRVRELLLLAGVGLDGVAAADALLVTSELVTNAIRHGDGVVAFRADVEDGVLRLSVTDASPRLPAARTGTADHPGGYGWPLIQRLAERVDCSTRPGGKNITATLRLG
;
A
#
# COMPACT_ATOMS: atom_id res chain seq x y z
N MET A 1 25.36 -18.31 -28.13
CA MET A 1 24.35 -17.40 -27.53
C MET A 1 23.43 -16.92 -28.62
N PRO A 2 22.12 -17.12 -28.48
CA PRO A 2 21.23 -15.96 -28.36
C PRO A 2 20.38 -16.01 -27.09
N LEU A 3 20.03 -14.81 -26.61
CA LEU A 3 19.26 -14.58 -25.40
C LEU A 3 17.82 -15.08 -25.57
N GLY A 4 17.40 -15.94 -24.63
CA GLY A 4 16.01 -16.34 -24.47
C GLY A 4 15.16 -15.14 -24.07
N ALA A 5 14.14 -14.86 -24.86
CA ALA A 5 13.14 -13.84 -24.60
C ALA A 5 12.50 -14.07 -23.21
N GLN A 6 12.70 -13.09 -22.33
CA GLN A 6 11.96 -13.00 -21.08
C GLN A 6 10.48 -12.85 -21.45
N ARG A 7 9.68 -13.88 -21.19
CA ARG A 7 8.24 -13.86 -21.42
C ARG A 7 7.64 -12.81 -20.49
N HIS A 8 7.15 -11.73 -21.08
CA HIS A 8 6.21 -10.82 -20.44
C HIS A 8 4.99 -11.64 -20.05
N HIS A 9 4.87 -11.97 -18.76
CA HIS A 9 3.63 -12.49 -18.22
C HIS A 9 2.68 -11.31 -18.03
N GLU A 10 2.13 -10.80 -19.14
CA GLU A 10 0.98 -9.92 -19.12
C GLU A 10 -0.21 -10.76 -18.65
N ASN A 11 -0.39 -10.85 -17.34
CA ASN A 11 -1.59 -11.44 -16.77
C ASN A 11 -2.73 -10.43 -16.91
N THR A 12 -3.28 -10.33 -18.13
CA THR A 12 -4.52 -9.61 -18.42
C THR A 12 -5.71 -10.46 -17.95
N GLY A 13 -5.79 -10.71 -16.65
CA GLY A 13 -7.05 -11.06 -16.01
C GLY A 13 -7.83 -9.77 -15.82
N GLY A 14 -8.99 -9.65 -16.46
CA GLY A 14 -9.87 -8.50 -16.36
C GLY A 14 -10.40 -8.31 -14.93
N ASP A 15 -9.60 -7.67 -14.08
CA ASP A 15 -9.97 -7.27 -12.73
C ASP A 15 -10.85 -6.04 -12.84
N ARG A 16 -12.17 -6.24 -12.79
CA ARG A 16 -13.07 -5.14 -12.47
C ARG A 16 -12.59 -4.62 -11.12
N PRO A 17 -12.08 -3.38 -11.00
CA PRO A 17 -11.40 -2.95 -9.79
C PRO A 17 -12.36 -3.18 -8.62
N ALA A 18 -11.94 -4.03 -7.68
CA ALA A 18 -12.69 -4.27 -6.46
C ALA A 18 -13.02 -2.91 -5.84
N VAL A 19 -14.26 -2.74 -5.37
CA VAL A 19 -14.71 -1.47 -4.77
C VAL A 19 -13.65 -1.05 -3.74
N PRO A 20 -13.06 0.15 -3.84
CA PRO A 20 -12.02 0.56 -2.92
C PRO A 20 -12.51 0.54 -1.47
N PRO A 21 -11.66 0.18 -0.50
CA PRO A 21 -12.05 0.23 0.90
C PRO A 21 -12.32 1.69 1.30
N VAL A 22 -13.45 1.94 1.94
CA VAL A 22 -13.88 3.29 2.36
C VAL A 22 -13.25 3.71 3.70
N SER A 23 -12.49 2.82 4.35
CA SER A 23 -11.84 3.09 5.63
C SER A 23 -10.55 2.28 5.80
N ALA A 24 -9.68 2.75 6.70
CA ALA A 24 -8.48 2.01 7.09
C ALA A 24 -8.81 0.65 7.72
N ALA A 25 -9.94 0.52 8.43
CA ALA A 25 -10.38 -0.76 8.99
C ALA A 25 -10.71 -1.77 7.89
N ALA A 26 -11.54 -1.38 6.91
CA ALA A 26 -11.90 -2.23 5.78
C ALA A 26 -10.68 -2.64 4.95
N ALA A 27 -9.71 -1.73 4.79
CA ALA A 27 -8.45 -2.04 4.12
C ALA A 27 -7.60 -3.05 4.90
N ARG A 28 -7.47 -2.88 6.22
CA ARG A 28 -6.78 -3.86 7.08
C ARG A 28 -7.43 -5.23 7.00
N ASP A 29 -8.75 -5.32 7.01
CA ASP A 29 -9.44 -6.62 6.99
C ASP A 29 -9.16 -7.38 5.69
N ARG A 30 -9.08 -6.69 4.55
CA ARG A 30 -8.62 -7.30 3.28
C ARG A 30 -7.18 -7.78 3.34
N VAL A 31 -6.28 -7.00 3.93
CA VAL A 31 -4.88 -7.40 4.08
C VAL A 31 -4.72 -8.55 5.07
N ARG A 32 -5.50 -8.60 6.15
CA ARG A 32 -5.52 -9.75 7.08
C ARG A 32 -5.93 -11.03 6.37
N GLU A 33 -7.01 -10.98 5.61
CA GLU A 33 -7.48 -12.12 4.82
C GLU A 33 -6.40 -12.59 3.84
N LEU A 34 -5.79 -11.65 3.10
CA LEU A 34 -4.70 -11.95 2.18
C LEU A 34 -3.49 -12.60 2.87
N LEU A 35 -3.06 -12.06 4.02
CA LEU A 35 -1.96 -12.62 4.81
C LEU A 35 -2.26 -14.06 5.26
N LEU A 36 -3.48 -14.31 5.76
CA LEU A 36 -3.92 -15.64 6.17
C LEU A 36 -3.95 -16.62 4.99
N LEU A 37 -4.46 -16.20 3.83
CA LEU A 37 -4.46 -16.99 2.59
C LEU A 37 -3.04 -17.30 2.10
N ALA A 38 -2.10 -16.41 2.35
CA ALA A 38 -0.68 -16.60 2.06
C ALA A 38 0.08 -17.42 3.13
N GLY A 39 -0.61 -17.91 4.17
CA GLY A 39 -0.01 -18.71 5.24
C GLY A 39 0.80 -17.89 6.27
N VAL A 40 0.62 -16.56 6.29
CA VAL A 40 1.29 -15.66 7.23
C VAL A 40 0.46 -15.48 8.50
N GLY A 41 1.05 -15.81 9.65
CA GLY A 41 0.44 -15.62 10.97
C GLY A 41 0.27 -14.14 11.31
N LEU A 42 -0.85 -13.78 11.93
CA LEU A 42 -1.20 -12.38 12.26
C LEU A 42 -0.59 -11.88 13.57
N ASP A 43 0.07 -12.75 14.33
CA ASP A 43 0.75 -12.48 15.61
C ASP A 43 2.21 -12.00 15.42
N GLY A 44 2.75 -12.14 14.22
CA GLY A 44 4.12 -11.72 13.89
C GLY A 44 4.27 -10.21 13.65
N VAL A 45 5.50 -9.73 13.86
CA VAL A 45 5.88 -8.32 13.61
C VAL A 45 5.60 -7.92 12.16
N ALA A 46 5.91 -8.78 11.19
CA ALA A 46 5.69 -8.47 9.78
C ALA A 46 4.20 -8.26 9.44
N ALA A 47 3.30 -9.04 10.04
CA ALA A 47 1.87 -8.83 9.89
C ALA A 47 1.41 -7.53 10.56
N ALA A 48 1.92 -7.22 11.75
CA ALA A 48 1.63 -5.96 12.43
C ALA A 48 2.08 -4.75 11.59
N ASP A 49 3.29 -4.78 11.03
CA ASP A 49 3.84 -3.75 10.18
C ASP A 49 3.03 -3.57 8.89
N ALA A 50 2.66 -4.67 8.23
CA ALA A 50 1.80 -4.66 7.05
C ALA A 50 0.45 -3.98 7.31
N LEU A 51 -0.20 -4.31 8.42
CA LEU A 51 -1.50 -3.73 8.80
C LEU A 51 -1.39 -2.26 9.19
N LEU A 52 -0.27 -1.86 9.81
CA LEU A 52 -0.01 -0.49 10.16
C LEU A 52 0.27 0.36 8.91
N VAL A 53 1.14 -0.10 8.01
CA VAL A 53 1.39 0.55 6.71
C VAL A 53 0.10 0.67 5.89
N THR A 54 -0.73 -0.37 5.89
CA THR A 54 -2.06 -0.34 5.25
C THR A 54 -2.94 0.77 5.82
N SER A 55 -2.98 0.88 7.15
CA SER A 55 -3.79 1.90 7.83
C SER A 55 -3.32 3.31 7.50
N GLU A 56 -2.01 3.54 7.52
CA GLU A 56 -1.44 4.86 7.27
C GLU A 56 -1.60 5.28 5.81
N LEU A 57 -1.39 4.37 4.85
CA LEU A 57 -1.58 4.69 3.43
C LEU A 57 -3.03 5.05 3.11
N VAL A 58 -3.99 4.26 3.59
CA VAL A 58 -5.42 4.52 3.37
C VAL A 58 -5.88 5.76 4.13
N THR A 59 -5.38 5.99 5.34
CA THR A 59 -5.66 7.23 6.09
C THR A 59 -5.12 8.45 5.36
N ASN A 60 -3.91 8.38 4.80
CA ASN A 60 -3.33 9.46 4.01
C ASN A 60 -4.14 9.73 2.73
N ALA A 61 -4.57 8.69 2.02
CA ALA A 61 -5.43 8.84 0.85
C ALA A 61 -6.77 9.52 1.18
N ILE A 62 -7.42 9.12 2.28
CA ILE A 62 -8.69 9.70 2.73
C ILE A 62 -8.51 11.15 3.19
N ARG A 63 -7.50 11.43 4.01
CA ARG A 63 -7.34 12.76 4.65
C ARG A 63 -6.67 13.80 3.75
N HIS A 64 -5.80 13.36 2.86
CA HIS A 64 -4.90 14.25 2.10
C HIS A 64 -4.93 14.00 0.59
N GLY A 65 -5.48 12.86 0.18
CA GLY A 65 -5.54 12.38 -1.20
C GLY A 65 -6.89 12.53 -1.89
N ASP A 66 -7.86 13.22 -1.28
CA ASP A 66 -9.23 13.36 -1.80
C ASP A 66 -9.95 12.01 -2.03
N GLY A 67 -9.61 11.01 -1.22
CA GLY A 67 -10.25 9.69 -1.20
C GLY A 67 -9.45 8.59 -1.91
N VAL A 68 -9.78 7.33 -1.57
CA VAL A 68 -9.18 6.15 -2.21
C VAL A 68 -9.85 5.90 -3.55
N VAL A 69 -9.08 5.99 -4.63
CA VAL A 69 -9.51 5.70 -6.00
C VAL A 69 -9.35 4.22 -6.33
N ALA A 70 -8.25 3.61 -5.87
CA ALA A 70 -8.00 2.19 -6.04
C ALA A 70 -7.15 1.65 -4.89
N PHE A 71 -7.31 0.37 -4.60
CA PHE A 71 -6.55 -0.36 -3.60
C PHE A 71 -6.22 -1.73 -4.15
N ARG A 72 -4.94 -2.09 -4.17
CA ARG A 72 -4.46 -3.42 -4.55
C ARG A 72 -3.50 -3.94 -3.49
N ALA A 73 -3.62 -5.21 -3.18
CA ALA A 73 -2.69 -5.91 -2.31
C ALA A 73 -2.49 -7.30 -2.87
N ASP A 74 -1.23 -7.71 -2.99
CA ASP A 74 -0.83 -9.04 -3.43
C ASP A 74 0.34 -9.55 -2.59
N VAL A 75 0.39 -10.86 -2.39
CA VAL A 75 1.51 -11.54 -1.72
C VAL A 75 2.10 -12.53 -2.71
N GLU A 76 3.39 -12.36 -3.01
CA GLU A 76 4.16 -13.23 -3.89
C GLU A 76 5.54 -13.41 -3.27
N ASP A 77 6.04 -14.65 -3.23
CA ASP A 77 7.37 -15.01 -2.71
C ASP A 77 7.70 -14.41 -1.33
N GLY A 78 6.73 -14.40 -0.41
CA GLY A 78 6.91 -13.87 0.95
C GLY A 78 6.97 -12.34 1.01
N VAL A 79 6.55 -11.63 -0.04
CA VAL A 79 6.55 -10.18 -0.13
C VAL A 79 5.13 -9.68 -0.33
N LEU A 80 4.67 -8.78 0.54
CA LEU A 80 3.45 -8.01 0.35
C LEU A 80 3.74 -6.78 -0.50
N ARG A 81 3.04 -6.64 -1.62
CA ARG A 81 2.95 -5.40 -2.39
C ARG A 81 1.59 -4.76 -2.15
N LEU A 82 1.59 -3.56 -1.58
CA LEU A 82 0.40 -2.79 -1.27
C LEU A 82 0.39 -1.50 -2.09
N SER A 83 -0.65 -1.28 -2.88
CA SER A 83 -0.80 -0.11 -3.73
C SER A 83 -2.08 0.65 -3.41
N VAL A 84 -1.97 1.94 -3.12
CA VAL A 84 -3.09 2.85 -2.89
C VAL A 84 -3.02 3.98 -3.89
N THR A 85 -4.07 4.12 -4.69
CA THR A 85 -4.28 5.26 -5.59
C THR A 85 -5.25 6.23 -4.95
N ASP A 86 -4.92 7.52 -4.97
CA ASP A 86 -5.79 8.61 -4.52
C ASP A 86 -5.94 9.69 -5.61
N ALA A 87 -6.87 10.61 -5.43
CA ALA A 87 -7.26 11.63 -6.42
C ALA A 87 -6.42 12.92 -6.35
N SER A 88 -5.40 12.97 -5.49
CA SER A 88 -4.51 14.12 -5.34
C SER A 88 -3.14 13.87 -5.96
N PRO A 89 -2.64 14.74 -6.85
CA PRO A 89 -1.28 14.61 -7.40
C PRO A 89 -0.19 15.01 -6.39
N ARG A 90 -0.56 15.55 -5.22
CA ARG A 90 0.40 15.97 -4.19
C ARG A 90 1.09 14.75 -3.58
N LEU A 91 2.40 14.66 -3.78
CA LEU A 91 3.21 13.61 -3.20
C LEU A 91 3.24 13.71 -1.67
N PRO A 92 3.34 12.58 -0.95
CA PRO A 92 3.54 12.58 0.48
C PRO A 92 4.83 13.32 0.86
N ALA A 93 4.78 14.10 1.93
CA ALA A 93 5.94 14.77 2.49
C ALA A 93 6.04 14.39 3.97
N ALA A 94 7.27 14.19 4.45
CA ALA A 94 7.52 14.04 5.88
C ALA A 94 7.10 15.34 6.58
N ARG A 95 6.20 15.21 7.54
CA ARG A 95 5.77 16.32 8.39
C ARG A 95 6.11 15.98 9.82
N THR A 96 6.79 16.89 10.50
CA THR A 96 6.88 16.86 11.97
C THR A 96 5.61 17.47 12.52
N GLY A 97 4.90 16.72 13.36
CA GLY A 97 3.78 17.27 14.11
C GLY A 97 4.26 18.37 15.04
N THR A 98 3.49 19.44 15.16
CA THR A 98 3.70 20.46 16.19
C THR A 98 2.61 20.33 17.24
N ALA A 99 2.78 20.98 18.41
CA ALA A 99 1.76 20.98 19.46
C ALA A 99 0.40 21.47 18.93
N ASP A 100 0.42 22.43 18.01
CA ASP A 100 -0.78 23.01 17.40
C ASP A 100 -1.35 22.17 16.25
N HIS A 101 -0.56 21.26 15.68
CA HIS A 101 -0.94 20.39 14.57
C HIS A 101 -0.50 18.94 14.84
N PRO A 102 -1.18 18.23 15.76
CA PRO A 102 -0.88 16.84 16.07
C PRO A 102 -1.03 15.96 14.82
N GLY A 103 -0.03 15.13 14.53
CA GLY A 103 0.01 14.22 13.38
C GLY A 103 1.29 14.34 12.56
N GLY A 104 1.33 13.74 11.37
CA GLY A 104 2.48 13.81 10.45
C GLY A 104 3.44 12.62 10.50
N TYR A 105 3.29 11.74 11.48
CA TYR A 105 4.14 10.56 11.64
C TYR A 105 3.85 9.42 10.66
N GLY A 106 2.69 9.42 10.00
CA GLY A 106 2.28 8.33 9.11
C GLY A 106 3.23 8.11 7.94
N TRP A 107 3.68 9.16 7.27
CA TRP A 107 4.63 9.03 6.16
C TRP A 107 6.02 8.55 6.59
N PRO A 108 6.68 9.15 7.60
CA PRO A 108 7.92 8.61 8.16
C PRO A 108 7.79 7.15 8.63
N LEU A 109 6.65 6.76 9.19
CA LEU A 109 6.39 5.40 9.62
C LEU A 109 6.34 4.42 8.45
N ILE A 110 5.60 4.77 7.38
CA ILE A 110 5.55 3.97 6.14
C ILE A 110 6.96 3.77 5.58
N GLN A 111 7.75 4.85 5.50
CA GLN A 111 9.13 4.79 4.99
C GLN A 111 10.06 3.93 5.85
N ARG A 112 9.79 3.82 7.15
CA ARG A 112 10.59 3.02 8.07
C ARG A 112 10.24 1.53 8.02
N LEU A 113 8.97 1.19 7.85
CA LEU A 113 8.50 -0.20 7.93
C LEU A 113 8.52 -0.91 6.57
N ALA A 114 8.37 -0.18 5.46
CA ALA A 114 8.45 -0.76 4.14
C ALA A 114 9.90 -0.90 3.68
N GLU A 115 10.22 -2.01 3.02
CA GLU A 115 11.52 -2.23 2.36
C GLU A 115 11.69 -1.25 1.18
N ARG A 116 10.59 -0.95 0.49
CA ARG A 116 10.56 -0.02 -0.62
C ARG A 116 9.23 0.72 -0.67
N VAL A 117 9.28 2.01 -0.99
CA VAL A 117 8.10 2.83 -1.25
C VAL A 117 8.29 3.58 -2.57
N ASP A 118 7.42 3.35 -3.53
CA ASP A 118 7.38 4.05 -4.81
C ASP A 118 6.16 4.96 -4.88
N CYS A 119 6.38 6.21 -5.25
CA CYS A 119 5.32 7.18 -5.51
C CYS A 119 5.37 7.59 -6.99
N SER A 120 4.23 7.51 -7.67
CA SER A 120 4.08 7.97 -9.05
C SER A 120 2.84 8.84 -9.18
N THR A 121 2.98 10.01 -9.80
CA THR A 121 1.83 10.84 -10.15
C THR A 121 1.17 10.28 -11.41
N ARG A 122 -0.14 10.52 -11.52
CA ARG A 122 -0.96 10.17 -12.69
C ARG A 122 -1.92 11.32 -13.00
N PRO A 123 -2.48 11.40 -14.21
CA PRO A 123 -3.57 12.33 -14.48
C PRO A 123 -4.70 12.12 -13.45
N GLY A 124 -5.01 13.17 -12.70
CA GLY A 124 -6.06 13.14 -11.67
C GLY A 124 -5.71 12.42 -10.36
N GLY A 125 -4.42 12.24 -10.03
CA GLY A 125 -4.06 11.67 -8.73
C GLY A 125 -2.62 11.19 -8.59
N LYS A 126 -2.40 10.24 -7.68
CA LYS A 126 -1.13 9.52 -7.53
C LYS A 126 -1.37 8.08 -7.13
N ASN A 127 -0.35 7.25 -7.35
CA ASN A 127 -0.27 5.90 -6.84
C ASN A 127 0.94 5.76 -5.92
N ILE A 128 0.72 5.21 -4.72
CA ILE A 128 1.76 4.92 -3.74
C ILE A 128 1.80 3.41 -3.55
N THR A 129 2.97 2.81 -3.77
CA THR A 129 3.18 1.37 -3.58
C THR A 129 4.22 1.13 -2.49
N ALA A 130 3.85 0.40 -1.45
CA ALA A 130 4.75 -0.08 -0.41
C ALA A 130 5.02 -1.57 -0.59
N THR A 131 6.27 -1.97 -0.42
CA THR A 131 6.72 -3.37 -0.47
C THR A 131 7.22 -3.77 0.92
N LEU A 132 6.69 -4.85 1.49
CA LEU A 132 7.06 -5.36 2.82
C LEU A 132 7.42 -6.84 2.75
N ARG A 133 8.45 -7.25 3.47
CA ARG A 133 8.82 -8.66 3.63
C ARG A 133 8.02 -9.29 4.77
N LEU A 134 7.51 -10.49 4.56
CA LEU A 134 6.61 -11.17 5.50
C LEU A 134 7.29 -12.22 6.39
N GLY A 135 8.54 -12.59 6.09
CA GLY A 135 9.32 -13.57 6.85
C GLY A 135 10.02 -14.57 5.94
#